data_AF-A0A2E3PES5-F1
#
_entry.id   AF-A0A2E3PES5-F1
#
_cell.length_a   1.000
_cell.length_b   1.000
_cell.length_c   1.000
_cell.angle_alpha   90.00
_cell.angle_beta   90.00
_cell.angle_gamma   90.00
#
_symmetry.space_group_name_H-M   'P 1'
#
loop_
_entity.id
_entity.type
_entity.pdbx_description
1 polymer ?
#
loop_
_entity_poly.entity_id
_entity_poly.type
_entity_poly.pdbx_seq_one_letter_code
_entity_poly.pdbx_strand_id
1 'polypeptide(L)'
;MLALLGDRLGPVHSDLAKGPLKLLDAFRSRRHAVNDLGEDADTEGRVHPMIDPDTRNRRILAEAADPDTALLLLDLVMGYGAHDDPASDLARTLEQGFANGRSLPVIVTFCGTRGGPQGYGAQVAALCAAGALVAGSNAEAVCLATRLLDALDVQPA
;
A
#
# COMPACT_ATOMS: atom_id res chain seq x y z
N MET A 1 -6.33 9.37 -0.73
CA MET A 1 -5.68 8.87 0.50
C MET A 1 -4.71 9.90 1.08
N LEU A 2 -3.75 10.40 0.29
CA LEU A 2 -2.75 11.39 0.72
C LEU A 2 -3.30 12.58 1.52
N ALA A 3 -4.33 13.27 1.02
CA ALA A 3 -4.91 14.43 1.71
C ALA A 3 -5.43 14.08 3.12
N LEU A 4 -6.15 12.96 3.26
CA LEU A 4 -6.70 12.50 4.54
C LEU A 4 -5.60 12.11 5.54
N LEU A 5 -4.47 11.57 5.06
CA LEU A 5 -3.31 11.30 5.90
C LEU A 5 -2.68 12.62 6.38
N GLY A 6 -2.56 13.59 5.48
CA GLY A 6 -2.06 14.93 5.80
C GLY A 6 -2.83 15.61 6.93
N ASP A 7 -4.17 15.55 6.86
CA ASP A 7 -5.05 16.14 7.86
C ASP A 7 -4.94 15.49 9.25
N ARG A 8 -4.56 14.21 9.32
CA ARG A 8 -4.54 13.43 10.57
C ARG A 8 -3.16 13.22 11.17
N LEU A 9 -2.14 13.05 10.34
CA LEU A 9 -0.77 12.72 10.74
C LEU A 9 0.19 13.91 10.55
N GLY A 10 -0.27 15.01 9.96
CA GLY A 10 0.59 16.13 9.61
C GLY A 10 1.36 15.88 8.30
N PRO A 11 2.59 16.39 8.16
CA PRO A 11 3.29 16.36 6.87
C PRO A 11 3.57 14.94 6.35
N VAL A 12 3.16 14.67 5.10
CA VAL A 12 3.39 13.40 4.39
C VAL A 12 4.22 13.66 3.13
N HIS A 13 5.29 12.89 2.96
CA HIS A 13 6.11 12.92 1.74
C HIS A 13 5.42 12.16 0.62
N SER A 14 5.47 12.69 -0.60
CA SER A 14 4.93 12.01 -1.78
C SER A 14 5.68 12.39 -3.04
N ASP A 15 5.75 11.45 -3.98
CA ASP A 15 6.20 11.62 -5.36
C ASP A 15 5.14 12.31 -6.25
N LEU A 16 3.87 12.26 -5.84
CA LEU A 16 2.78 12.95 -6.52
C LEU A 16 3.04 14.45 -6.60
N ALA A 17 2.81 15.02 -7.79
CA ALA A 17 3.01 16.45 -8.07
C ALA A 17 2.24 17.41 -7.13
N LYS A 18 1.19 16.91 -6.46
CA LYS A 18 0.33 17.67 -5.53
C LYS A 18 0.64 17.41 -4.04
N GLY A 19 1.69 16.66 -3.72
CA GLY A 19 2.09 16.39 -2.34
C GLY A 19 2.65 17.63 -1.62
N PRO A 20 2.37 17.80 -0.31
CA PRO A 20 2.87 18.96 0.45
C PRO A 20 4.38 18.91 0.66
N LEU A 21 4.95 17.70 0.74
CA LEU A 21 6.39 17.46 0.83
C LEU A 21 6.83 16.54 -0.31
N LYS A 22 7.87 16.94 -1.04
CA LYS A 22 8.37 16.18 -2.18
C LYS A 22 9.20 14.99 -1.72
N LEU A 23 8.86 13.80 -2.19
CA LEU A 23 9.74 12.64 -2.15
C LEU A 23 10.60 12.62 -3.42
N LEU A 24 11.92 12.44 -3.25
CA LEU A 24 12.89 12.50 -4.35
C LEU A 24 13.23 11.13 -4.95
N ASP A 25 13.02 10.08 -4.17
CA ASP A 25 13.26 8.70 -4.55
C ASP A 25 12.05 7.90 -4.09
N ALA A 26 11.26 7.43 -5.05
CA ALA A 26 10.05 6.67 -4.73
C ALA A 26 10.42 5.50 -3.82
N PHE A 27 11.52 4.78 -4.07
CA PHE A 27 11.93 3.56 -3.34
C PHE A 27 12.44 3.79 -1.92
N ARG A 28 12.55 5.03 -1.46
CA ARG A 28 13.04 5.34 -0.11
C ARG A 28 12.07 6.21 0.65
N SER A 29 11.35 5.61 1.59
CA SER A 29 10.45 6.31 2.50
C SER A 29 11.18 7.35 3.35
N ARG A 30 10.47 8.44 3.69
CA ARG A 30 10.89 9.44 4.68
C ARG A 30 9.73 9.77 5.60
N ARG A 31 9.87 9.48 6.90
CA ARG A 31 8.77 9.62 7.88
C ARG A 31 7.49 8.96 7.32
N HIS A 32 6.35 9.62 7.40
CA HIS A 32 5.17 9.24 6.64
C HIS A 32 5.38 9.53 5.15
N ALA A 33 5.24 8.50 4.32
CA ALA A 33 5.39 8.59 2.86
C ALA A 33 4.23 7.89 2.14
N VAL A 34 3.80 8.45 1.01
CA VAL A 34 2.82 7.87 0.10
C VAL A 34 3.39 7.98 -1.31
N ASN A 35 3.50 6.84 -1.99
CA ASN A 35 4.11 6.77 -3.31
C ASN A 35 3.11 6.27 -4.32
N ASP A 36 3.04 6.93 -5.46
CA ASP A 36 2.34 6.44 -6.64
C ASP A 36 3.35 5.80 -7.59
N LEU A 37 3.50 4.48 -7.46
CA LEU A 37 4.44 3.70 -8.28
C LEU A 37 4.06 3.67 -9.76
N GLY A 38 2.89 4.19 -10.14
CA GLY A 38 2.44 4.32 -11.52
C GLY A 38 2.99 5.54 -12.25
N GLU A 39 3.67 6.46 -11.56
CA GLU A 39 4.19 7.67 -12.18
C GLU A 39 5.28 7.34 -13.22
N ASP A 40 5.37 8.16 -14.27
CA ASP A 40 6.23 7.90 -15.45
C ASP A 40 7.71 7.65 -15.06
N ALA A 41 8.19 8.31 -14.00
CA ALA A 41 9.57 8.17 -13.52
C ALA A 41 9.89 6.77 -12.97
N ASP A 42 8.89 6.05 -12.47
CA ASP A 42 9.04 4.73 -11.85
C ASP A 42 8.68 3.57 -12.80
N THR A 43 8.17 3.89 -13.99
CA THR A 43 7.72 2.93 -15.00
C THR A 43 8.55 2.93 -16.29
N GLU A 44 9.64 3.71 -16.35
CA GLU A 44 10.50 3.77 -17.53
C GLU A 44 11.08 2.38 -17.89
N GLY A 45 10.70 1.88 -19.08
CA GLY A 45 11.09 0.56 -19.57
C GLY A 45 10.39 -0.63 -18.90
N ARG A 46 9.35 -0.40 -18.09
CA ARG A 46 8.60 -1.43 -17.35
C ARG A 46 7.11 -1.34 -17.62
N VAL A 47 6.42 -2.46 -17.41
CA VAL A 47 4.96 -2.50 -17.44
C VAL A 47 4.42 -1.81 -16.19
N HIS A 48 3.32 -1.07 -16.32
CA HIS A 48 2.73 -0.32 -15.20
C HIS A 48 2.38 -1.27 -14.02
N PRO A 49 2.60 -0.90 -12.74
CA PRO A 49 2.48 -1.79 -11.59
C PRO A 49 1.10 -2.43 -11.36
N MET A 50 0.07 -1.80 -11.94
CA MET A 50 -1.30 -2.34 -11.94
C MET A 50 -1.42 -3.61 -12.82
N ILE A 51 -0.62 -3.74 -13.87
CA ILE A 51 -0.60 -4.90 -14.79
C ILE A 51 0.45 -5.90 -14.33
N ASP A 52 1.68 -5.43 -14.09
CA ASP A 52 2.81 -6.24 -13.62
C ASP A 52 3.23 -5.77 -12.22
N PRO A 53 2.93 -6.53 -11.16
CA PRO A 53 3.12 -6.08 -9.79
C PRO A 53 4.58 -6.09 -9.31
N ASP A 54 5.57 -6.46 -10.13
CA ASP A 54 6.98 -6.60 -9.71
C ASP A 54 7.51 -5.37 -8.94
N THR A 55 7.32 -4.16 -9.48
CA THR A 55 7.78 -2.92 -8.83
C THR A 55 7.13 -2.72 -7.47
N ARG A 56 5.81 -2.94 -7.36
CA ARG A 56 5.07 -2.87 -6.09
C ARG A 56 5.60 -3.91 -5.10
N ASN A 57 5.82 -5.13 -5.56
CA ASN A 57 6.22 -6.24 -4.70
C ASN A 57 7.63 -6.03 -4.14
N ARG A 58 8.59 -5.62 -4.97
CA ARG A 58 9.94 -5.25 -4.53
C ARG A 58 9.91 -4.14 -3.49
N ARG A 59 9.03 -3.16 -3.68
CA ARG A 59 8.88 -2.08 -2.71
C ARG A 59 8.32 -2.57 -1.37
N ILE A 60 7.26 -3.38 -1.39
CA ILE A 60 6.68 -3.94 -0.17
C ILE A 60 7.72 -4.74 0.62
N LEU A 61 8.54 -5.55 -0.07
CA LEU A 61 9.61 -6.32 0.57
C LEU A 61 10.68 -5.41 1.22
N ALA A 62 11.00 -4.28 0.59
CA ALA A 62 11.93 -3.31 1.18
C ALA A 62 11.39 -2.70 2.48
N GLU A 63 10.13 -2.25 2.50
CA GLU A 63 9.49 -1.70 3.70
C GLU A 63 9.29 -2.78 4.78
N ALA A 64 8.95 -4.01 4.37
CA ALA A 64 8.85 -5.16 5.27
C ALA A 64 10.20 -5.54 5.92
N ALA A 65 11.33 -5.18 5.31
CA ALA A 65 12.66 -5.35 5.89
C ALA A 65 13.14 -4.15 6.71
N ASP A 66 12.61 -2.95 6.48
CA ASP A 66 13.03 -1.71 7.14
C ASP A 66 12.41 -1.59 8.55
N PRO A 67 13.20 -1.66 9.64
CA PRO A 67 12.69 -1.62 11.01
C PRO A 67 11.93 -0.35 11.38
N ASP A 68 12.13 0.76 10.66
CA ASP A 68 11.45 2.03 10.91
C ASP A 68 10.02 2.04 10.33
N THR A 69 9.66 1.05 9.50
CA THR A 69 8.30 0.92 8.96
C THR A 69 7.33 0.44 10.04
N ALA A 70 6.36 1.28 10.39
CA ALA A 70 5.35 0.95 11.41
C ALA A 70 4.07 0.31 10.83
N LEU A 71 3.72 0.60 9.57
CA LEU A 71 2.49 0.13 8.92
C LEU A 71 2.60 0.24 7.39
N LEU A 72 1.96 -0.67 6.64
CA LEU A 72 1.73 -0.55 5.20
C LEU A 72 0.28 -0.22 4.89
N LEU A 73 0.07 0.79 4.04
CA LEU A 73 -1.23 1.21 3.56
C LEU A 73 -1.23 1.16 2.02
N LEU A 74 -2.02 0.26 1.43
CA LEU A 74 -1.92 -0.12 0.03
C LEU A 74 -3.25 0.11 -0.69
N ASP A 75 -3.20 0.71 -1.89
CA ASP A 75 -4.34 0.74 -2.81
C ASP A 75 -4.13 -0.30 -3.91
N LEU A 76 -5.02 -1.29 -3.96
CA LEU A 76 -4.93 -2.43 -4.87
C LEU A 76 -5.95 -2.26 -6.00
N VAL A 77 -5.44 -2.00 -7.20
CA VAL A 77 -6.31 -1.75 -8.35
C VAL A 77 -6.87 -3.05 -8.93
N MET A 78 -8.15 -3.02 -9.28
CA MET A 78 -8.88 -4.09 -9.95
C MET A 78 -9.65 -3.55 -11.15
N GLY A 79 -10.11 -4.45 -12.02
CA GLY A 79 -10.83 -4.12 -13.23
C GLY A 79 -10.10 -4.61 -14.48
N TYR A 80 -10.66 -4.28 -15.64
CA TYR A 80 -10.05 -4.65 -16.92
C TYR A 80 -8.70 -3.98 -17.09
N GLY A 81 -7.71 -4.75 -17.56
CA GLY A 81 -6.34 -4.26 -17.75
C GLY A 81 -5.53 -4.14 -16.46
N ALA A 82 -6.05 -4.58 -15.31
CA ALA A 82 -5.22 -4.88 -14.14
C ALA A 82 -4.76 -6.34 -14.17
N HIS A 83 -3.84 -6.69 -13.28
CA HIS A 83 -3.44 -8.07 -13.04
C HIS A 83 -4.67 -8.97 -12.81
N ASP A 84 -4.61 -10.22 -13.27
CA ASP A 84 -5.75 -11.15 -13.23
C ASP A 84 -6.10 -11.58 -11.79
N ASP A 85 -5.09 -11.66 -10.93
CA ASP A 85 -5.26 -11.98 -9.50
C ASP A 85 -4.34 -11.14 -8.59
N PRO A 86 -4.64 -9.86 -8.39
CA PRO A 86 -3.74 -8.94 -7.68
C PRO A 86 -3.65 -9.26 -6.18
N ALA A 87 -4.71 -9.78 -5.56
CA ALA A 87 -4.72 -10.14 -4.14
C ALA A 87 -3.86 -11.36 -3.83
N SER A 88 -3.95 -12.45 -4.60
CA SER A 88 -3.12 -13.64 -4.35
C SER A 88 -1.63 -13.34 -4.59
N ASP A 89 -1.32 -12.44 -5.52
CA ASP A 89 0.03 -11.97 -5.73
C ASP A 89 0.55 -11.11 -4.55
N LEU A 90 -0.28 -10.18 -4.07
CA LEU A 90 0.05 -9.39 -2.89
C LEU A 90 0.21 -10.30 -1.65
N ALA A 91 -0.69 -11.25 -1.43
CA ALA A 91 -0.64 -12.20 -0.33
C ALA A 91 0.70 -12.96 -0.29
N ARG A 92 1.15 -13.52 -1.42
CA ARG A 92 2.46 -14.19 -1.54
C ARG A 92 3.61 -13.25 -1.21
N THR A 93 3.52 -11.99 -1.62
CA THR A 93 4.55 -10.97 -1.32
C THR A 93 4.61 -10.66 0.17
N LEU A 94 3.46 -10.53 0.84
CA LEU A 94 3.38 -10.31 2.28
C LEU A 94 3.94 -11.51 3.06
N GLU A 95 3.57 -12.73 2.66
CA GLU A 95 4.11 -13.97 3.24
C GLU A 95 5.65 -14.02 3.14
N GLN A 96 6.20 -13.64 1.99
CA GLN A 96 7.66 -13.55 1.80
C GLN A 96 8.30 -12.48 2.68
N GLY A 97 7.71 -11.27 2.73
CA GLY A 97 8.24 -10.15 3.51
C GLY A 97 8.25 -10.42 5.01
N PHE A 98 7.28 -11.20 5.50
CA PHE A 98 7.12 -11.49 6.94
C PHE A 98 7.65 -12.87 7.36
N ALA A 99 8.28 -13.62 6.45
CA ALA A 99 8.84 -14.95 6.74
C ALA A 99 9.86 -14.96 7.90
N ASN A 100 10.52 -13.82 8.18
CA ASN A 100 11.47 -13.68 9.28
C ASN A 100 10.80 -13.44 10.66
N GLY A 101 9.48 -13.55 10.75
CA GLY A 101 8.72 -13.40 12.00
C GLY A 101 8.42 -11.96 12.40
N ARG A 102 8.74 -10.98 11.54
CA ARG A 102 8.31 -9.60 11.75
C ARG A 102 6.81 -9.48 11.50
N SER A 103 6.10 -8.87 12.44
CA SER A 103 4.69 -8.51 12.27
C SER A 103 4.58 -7.03 11.93
N LEU A 104 4.00 -6.73 10.77
CA LEU A 104 3.75 -5.36 10.31
C LEU A 104 2.27 -5.26 9.92
N PRO A 105 1.47 -4.34 10.51
CA PRO A 105 0.09 -4.17 10.07
C PRO A 105 0.03 -3.76 8.61
N VAL A 106 -0.83 -4.43 7.85
CA VAL A 106 -1.08 -4.13 6.43
C VAL A 106 -2.56 -3.84 6.26
N ILE A 107 -2.86 -2.66 5.72
CA ILE A 107 -4.22 -2.25 5.37
C ILE A 107 -4.30 -2.09 3.86
N VAL A 108 -5.30 -2.71 3.25
CA VAL A 108 -5.52 -2.67 1.81
C VAL A 108 -6.89 -2.07 1.50
N THR A 109 -6.94 -1.16 0.54
CA THR A 109 -8.15 -0.72 -0.14
C THR A 109 -8.17 -1.24 -1.56
N PHE A 110 -9.36 -1.38 -2.13
CA PHE A 110 -9.49 -1.70 -3.55
C PHE A 110 -9.89 -0.47 -4.36
N CYS A 111 -9.12 -0.17 -5.40
CA CYS A 111 -9.51 0.76 -6.45
C CYS A 111 -10.15 -0.03 -7.59
N GLY A 112 -11.47 0.02 -7.69
CA GLY A 112 -12.21 -0.74 -8.69
C GLY A 112 -13.64 -1.02 -8.26
N THR A 113 -14.35 -1.85 -9.02
CA THR A 113 -15.74 -2.21 -8.72
C THR A 113 -15.84 -3.62 -8.17
N ARG A 114 -16.83 -3.86 -7.30
CA ARG A 114 -17.08 -5.20 -6.73
C ARG A 114 -17.47 -6.25 -7.77
N GLY A 115 -18.04 -5.81 -8.90
CA GLY A 115 -18.43 -6.66 -10.03
C GLY A 115 -17.35 -6.83 -11.10
N GLY A 116 -16.11 -6.43 -10.82
CA GLY A 116 -14.98 -6.60 -11.73
C GLY A 116 -14.60 -8.08 -11.98
N PRO A 117 -13.77 -8.35 -13.02
CA PRO A 117 -13.46 -9.70 -13.47
C PRO A 117 -12.68 -10.54 -12.44
N GLN A 118 -11.95 -9.90 -11.51
CA GLN A 118 -11.13 -10.59 -10.49
C GLN A 118 -11.94 -11.19 -9.34
N GLY A 119 -13.25 -10.87 -9.22
CA GLY A 119 -14.11 -11.40 -8.15
C GLY A 119 -13.78 -10.85 -6.75
N TYR A 120 -14.43 -9.76 -6.35
CA TYR A 120 -14.15 -9.05 -5.09
C TYR A 120 -14.08 -9.94 -3.84
N GLY A 121 -15.02 -10.88 -3.68
CA GLY A 121 -15.05 -11.74 -2.49
C GLY A 121 -13.83 -12.65 -2.36
N ALA A 122 -13.34 -13.21 -3.46
CA ALA A 122 -12.15 -14.05 -3.47
C ALA A 122 -10.88 -13.22 -3.16
N GLN A 123 -10.79 -12.02 -3.74
CA GLN A 123 -9.70 -11.07 -3.50
C GLN A 123 -9.63 -10.67 -2.01
N VAL A 124 -10.77 -10.34 -1.39
CA VAL A 124 -10.84 -10.04 0.06
C VAL A 124 -10.39 -11.24 0.89
N ALA A 125 -10.90 -12.43 0.58
CA ALA A 125 -10.58 -13.65 1.34
C ALA A 125 -9.08 -13.97 1.29
N ALA A 126 -8.44 -13.83 0.13
CA ALA A 126 -7.00 -14.05 -0.03
C ALA A 126 -6.16 -13.09 0.83
N LEU A 127 -6.50 -11.79 0.82
CA LEU A 127 -5.79 -10.79 1.63
C LEU A 127 -5.98 -11.01 3.13
N CYS A 128 -7.21 -11.33 3.57
CA CYS A 128 -7.48 -11.61 4.98
C CYS A 128 -6.77 -12.88 5.46
N ALA A 129 -6.67 -13.91 4.62
CA ALA A 129 -5.90 -15.12 4.94
C ALA A 129 -4.40 -14.83 5.13
N ALA A 130 -3.86 -13.86 4.38
CA ALA A 130 -2.49 -13.37 4.52
C ALA A 130 -2.29 -12.39 5.70
N GLY A 131 -3.33 -12.15 6.52
CA GLY A 131 -3.26 -11.27 7.69
C GLY A 131 -3.45 -9.78 7.40
N ALA A 132 -3.81 -9.40 6.17
CA ALA A 132 -4.10 -8.01 5.82
C ALA A 132 -5.54 -7.60 6.22
N LEU A 133 -5.69 -6.34 6.61
CA LEU A 133 -6.98 -5.72 6.90
C LEU A 133 -7.52 -5.07 5.62
N VAL A 134 -8.67 -5.50 5.13
CA VAL A 134 -9.30 -4.89 3.95
C VAL A 134 -10.30 -3.83 4.39
N ALA A 135 -10.05 -2.58 4.02
CA ALA A 135 -10.94 -1.45 4.27
C ALA A 135 -11.89 -1.22 3.08
N GLY A 136 -13.12 -0.81 3.38
CA GLY A 136 -14.16 -0.51 2.39
C GLY A 136 -13.98 0.83 1.68
N SER A 137 -13.12 1.71 2.19
CA SER A 137 -12.80 3.00 1.57
C SER A 137 -11.45 3.54 2.01
N ASN A 138 -10.89 4.47 1.23
CA ASN A 138 -9.68 5.21 1.61
C ASN A 138 -9.84 5.97 2.94
N ALA A 139 -11.04 6.47 3.25
CA ALA A 139 -11.31 7.15 4.52
C ALA A 139 -11.27 6.20 5.72
N GLU A 140 -11.86 5.01 5.57
CA GLU A 140 -11.80 3.96 6.58
C GLU A 140 -10.36 3.47 6.78
N ALA A 141 -9.63 3.26 5.68
CA ALA A 141 -8.25 2.79 5.72
C ALA A 141 -7.33 3.78 6.47
N VAL A 142 -7.45 5.08 6.18
CA VAL A 142 -6.71 6.12 6.90
C VAL A 142 -7.11 6.16 8.37
N CYS A 143 -8.40 5.99 8.69
CA CYS A 143 -8.87 5.96 10.07
C CYS A 143 -8.29 4.77 10.86
N LEU A 144 -8.25 3.59 10.23
CA LEU A 144 -7.67 2.40 10.81
C LEU A 144 -6.15 2.57 10.99
N ALA A 145 -5.46 3.10 9.98
CA ALA A 145 -4.03 3.38 10.04
C ALA A 145 -3.69 4.30 11.21
N THR A 146 -4.39 5.43 11.36
CA THR A 146 -4.14 6.37 12.46
C THR A 146 -4.33 5.73 13.82
N ARG A 147 -5.41 4.94 13.99
CA ARG A 147 -5.67 4.26 15.27
C ARG A 147 -4.63 3.19 15.60
N LEU A 148 -4.09 2.50 14.59
CA LEU A 148 -3.02 1.53 14.79
C LEU A 148 -1.71 2.23 15.14
N LEU A 149 -1.38 3.35 14.50
CA LEU A 149 -0.20 4.14 14.84
C LEU A 149 -0.27 4.67 16.29
N ASP A 150 -1.43 5.17 16.71
CA ASP A 150 -1.65 5.60 18.10
C ASP A 150 -1.45 4.45 19.09
N ALA A 151 -1.94 3.24 18.76
CA ALA A 151 -1.80 2.05 19.60
C ALA A 151 -0.35 1.52 19.65
N LEU A 152 0.44 1.80 18.62
CA LEU A 152 1.87 1.47 18.55
C LEU A 152 2.75 2.52 19.26
N ASP A 153 2.15 3.56 19.85
CA ASP A 153 2.83 4.73 20.42
C ASP A 153 3.77 5.42 19.43
N VAL A 154 3.41 5.38 18.14
CA VAL A 154 4.13 6.09 17.09
C VAL A 154 3.73 7.56 17.18
N GLN A 155 4.59 8.36 17.81
CA GLN A 155 4.35 9.79 17.98
C GLN A 155 4.32 10.50 16.61
N PRO A 156 3.36 11.41 16.36
CA PRO A 156 3.36 12.25 15.16
C PRO A 156 4.65 13.09 15.12
N ALA A 157 5.32 13.08 13.97
CA ALA A 157 6.67 13.65 13.78
C ALA A 157 6.72 15.17 13.53
#